data_AF-A0A4R0GYY0-F1
#
_entry.id   AF-A0A4R0GYY0-F1
#
_cell.length_a   1.000
_cell.length_b   1.000
_cell.length_c   1.000
_cell.angle_alpha   90.00
_cell.angle_beta   90.00
_cell.angle_gamma   90.00
#
_symmetry.space_group_name_H-M   'P 1'
#
loop_
_entity.id
_entity.type
_entity.pdbx_description
1 polymer ?
#
loop_
_entity_poly.entity_id
_entity_poly.type
_entity_poly.pdbx_seq_one_letter_code
_entity_poly.pdbx_strand_id
1 'polypeptide(L)'
;MLSTSLVVSLTSLSTPASAAPEEGAGKSNPLFLTAPNEGVPDNIAINYLRANPVQYGVTAGDLSDLSILSSFTSRHNGVTHVNLAQRHQNLEVFGATATVNIA
;
A
#
# COMPACT_ATOMS: atom_id res chain seq x y z
N MET A 1 63.57 -3.04 9.09
CA MET A 1 63.03 -3.34 10.44
C MET A 1 61.70 -4.05 10.24
N LEU A 2 61.60 -5.32 10.63
CA LEU A 2 60.40 -6.16 10.43
C LEU A 2 59.38 -5.81 11.54
N SER A 3 58.19 -5.33 11.16
CA SER A 3 57.07 -5.12 12.09
C SER A 3 56.26 -6.41 12.21
N THR A 4 56.09 -6.88 13.45
CA THR A 4 55.29 -8.07 13.78
C THR A 4 53.91 -7.61 14.24
N SER A 5 52.86 -7.96 13.49
CA SER A 5 51.47 -7.70 13.89
C SER A 5 50.87 -8.91 14.60
N LEU A 6 50.28 -8.68 15.78
CA LEU A 6 49.53 -9.68 16.55
C LEU A 6 48.07 -9.67 16.10
N VAL A 7 47.54 -10.83 15.69
CA VAL A 7 46.12 -11.03 15.37
C VAL A 7 45.50 -11.88 16.48
N VAL A 8 44.40 -11.40 17.07
CA VAL A 8 43.62 -12.14 18.06
C VAL A 8 42.25 -12.44 17.45
N SER A 9 41.90 -13.72 17.36
CA SER A 9 40.58 -14.18 16.92
C SER A 9 39.76 -14.59 18.14
N LEU A 10 38.66 -13.90 18.41
CA LEU A 10 37.66 -14.32 19.40
C LEU A 10 36.60 -15.16 18.70
N THR A 11 36.45 -16.41 19.10
CA THR A 11 35.31 -17.24 18.72
C THR A 11 34.19 -17.03 19.73
N SER A 12 33.05 -16.50 19.29
CA SER A 12 31.83 -16.42 20.09
C SER A 12 31.23 -17.82 20.25
N LEU A 13 30.94 -18.24 21.49
CA LEU A 13 30.14 -19.45 21.73
C LEU A 13 28.67 -19.16 21.39
N SER A 14 28.06 -20.05 20.59
CA SER A 14 26.62 -20.02 20.35
C SER A 14 25.85 -20.38 21.62
N THR A 15 24.88 -19.54 21.98
CA THR A 15 23.88 -19.84 23.01
C THR A 15 23.04 -21.06 22.62
N PRO A 16 22.66 -21.96 23.55
CA PRO A 16 21.73 -23.04 23.25
C PRO A 16 20.38 -22.45 22.83
N ALA A 17 19.83 -22.95 21.73
CA ALA A 17 18.50 -22.58 21.27
C ALA A 17 17.46 -23.09 22.28
N SER A 18 16.90 -22.17 23.08
CA SER A 18 15.64 -22.41 23.76
C SER A 18 14.52 -22.14 22.75
N ALA A 19 13.55 -23.03 22.62
CA ALA A 19 12.38 -22.80 21.78
C ALA A 19 11.64 -21.57 22.34
N ALA A 20 11.83 -20.42 21.68
CA ALA A 20 10.96 -19.28 21.90
C ALA A 20 9.52 -19.73 21.64
N PRO A 21 8.52 -19.25 22.39
CA PRO A 21 7.14 -19.38 21.94
C PRO A 21 7.11 -18.89 20.49
N GLU A 22 6.46 -19.65 19.61
CA GLU A 22 6.12 -19.16 18.27
C GLU A 22 5.40 -17.84 18.48
N GLU A 23 6.16 -16.74 18.41
CA GLU A 23 5.62 -15.40 18.37
C GLU A 23 4.83 -15.43 17.09
N GLY A 24 3.52 -15.62 17.26
CA GLY A 24 2.58 -15.74 16.19
C GLY A 24 2.65 -14.46 15.39
N ALA A 25 3.58 -14.42 14.43
CA ALA A 25 3.39 -13.79 13.16
C ALA A 25 2.17 -14.50 12.58
N GLY A 26 1.00 -14.09 13.09
CA GLY A 26 -0.28 -14.42 12.53
C GLY A 26 -0.09 -14.14 11.07
N LYS A 27 -0.10 -15.20 10.27
CA LYS A 27 -0.05 -15.10 8.82
C LYS A 27 -1.02 -14.00 8.50
N SER A 28 -0.52 -12.84 8.11
CA SER A 28 -1.37 -11.76 7.68
C SER A 28 -1.98 -12.34 6.43
N ASN A 29 -3.18 -12.93 6.57
CA ASN A 29 -4.06 -13.10 5.43
C ASN A 29 -4.00 -11.74 4.76
N PRO A 30 -3.51 -11.63 3.52
CA PRO A 30 -3.53 -10.36 2.83
C PRO A 30 -5.00 -10.00 2.79
N LEU A 31 -5.40 -9.13 3.71
CA LEU A 31 -6.79 -8.80 3.89
C LEU A 31 -7.12 -8.01 2.63
N PHE A 32 -7.83 -8.64 1.71
CA PHE A 32 -8.24 -8.03 0.44
C PHE A 32 -9.12 -6.79 0.66
N LEU A 33 -9.56 -6.57 1.91
CA LEU A 33 -10.34 -5.44 2.37
C LEU A 33 -9.47 -4.57 3.28
N THR A 34 -9.63 -3.26 3.15
CA THR A 34 -9.15 -2.32 4.16
C THR A 34 -9.99 -2.44 5.44
N ALA A 35 -9.53 -1.80 6.52
CA ALA A 35 -10.40 -1.56 7.66
C ALA A 35 -11.60 -0.66 7.25
N PRO A 36 -12.71 -0.68 8.02
CA PRO A 36 -13.83 0.23 7.81
C PRO A 36 -13.38 1.70 7.76
N ASN A 37 -14.02 2.49 6.90
CA ASN A 37 -13.72 3.91 6.73
C ASN A 37 -15.04 4.69 6.65
N GLU A 38 -15.13 5.80 7.36
CA GLU A 38 -16.30 6.68 7.39
C GLU A 38 -16.07 7.93 6.54
N GLY A 39 -17.07 8.34 5.76
CA GLY A 39 -17.03 9.57 4.99
C GLY A 39 -17.66 9.45 3.61
N VAL A 40 -17.40 10.46 2.77
CA VAL A 40 -17.88 10.48 1.38
C VAL A 40 -17.04 9.49 0.54
N PRO A 41 -17.66 8.55 -0.21
CA PRO A 41 -16.95 7.54 -0.99
C PRO A 41 -15.88 8.10 -1.93
N ASP A 42 -16.14 9.23 -2.59
CA ASP A 42 -15.21 9.89 -3.50
C ASP A 42 -13.91 10.31 -2.80
N ASN A 43 -14.02 10.85 -1.58
CA ASN A 43 -12.86 11.23 -0.77
C ASN A 43 -12.09 10.00 -0.29
N ILE A 44 -12.79 8.95 0.11
CA ILE A 44 -12.18 7.67 0.51
C ILE A 44 -11.37 7.10 -0.65
N ALA A 45 -11.93 7.07 -1.86
CA ALA A 45 -11.28 6.56 -3.06
C ALA A 45 -10.01 7.34 -3.41
N ILE A 46 -10.09 8.67 -3.46
CA ILE A 46 -8.94 9.55 -3.75
C ILE A 46 -7.83 9.34 -2.72
N ASN A 47 -8.17 9.34 -1.43
CA ASN A 47 -7.19 9.19 -0.37
C ASN A 47 -6.55 7.80 -0.38
N TYR A 48 -7.33 6.76 -0.65
CA TYR A 48 -6.84 5.39 -0.74
C TYR A 48 -5.80 5.23 -1.86
N LEU A 49 -6.07 5.76 -3.06
CA LEU A 49 -5.10 5.71 -4.17
C LEU A 49 -3.82 6.48 -3.80
N ARG A 50 -3.95 7.70 -3.28
CA ARG A 50 -2.79 8.55 -2.91
C ARG A 50 -1.93 7.95 -1.81
N ALA A 51 -2.51 7.17 -0.91
CA ALA A 51 -1.78 6.47 0.14
C ALA A 51 -1.03 5.22 -0.38
N ASN A 52 -1.43 4.68 -1.54
CA ASN A 52 -0.94 3.38 -2.05
C ASN A 52 -0.42 3.42 -3.51
N PRO A 53 0.30 4.47 -3.98
CA PRO A 53 0.65 4.61 -5.40
C PRO A 53 1.53 3.47 -5.93
N VAL A 54 2.50 3.03 -5.11
CA VAL A 54 3.48 1.99 -5.47
C VAL A 54 2.78 0.66 -5.77
N GLN A 55 1.66 0.35 -5.11
CA GLN A 55 0.93 -0.90 -5.33
C GLN A 55 0.33 -0.99 -6.75
N TYR A 56 0.10 0.16 -7.39
CA TYR A 56 -0.51 0.25 -8.72
C TYR A 56 0.49 0.65 -9.81
N GLY A 57 1.79 0.70 -9.48
CA GLY A 57 2.84 1.05 -10.45
C GLY A 57 2.77 2.51 -10.92
N VAL A 58 2.11 3.39 -10.16
CA VAL A 58 1.98 4.81 -10.47
C VAL A 58 2.79 5.67 -9.51
N THR A 59 3.02 6.92 -9.87
CA THR A 59 3.71 7.90 -9.03
C THR A 59 2.70 8.77 -8.26
N ALA A 60 3.17 9.48 -7.24
CA ALA A 60 2.36 10.49 -6.57
C ALA A 60 1.92 11.62 -7.54
N GLY A 61 2.71 11.89 -8.59
CA GLY A 61 2.37 12.85 -9.64
C GLY A 61 1.12 12.43 -10.42
N ASP A 62 0.96 11.14 -10.70
CA ASP A 62 -0.19 10.61 -11.41
C ASP A 62 -1.50 10.75 -10.64
N LEU A 63 -1.42 10.78 -9.30
CA LEU A 63 -2.56 10.87 -8.39
C LEU A 63 -2.77 12.29 -7.82
N SER A 64 -1.96 13.25 -8.26
CA SER A 64 -1.98 14.63 -7.75
C SER A 64 -3.24 15.39 -8.18
N ASP A 65 -3.73 15.13 -9.39
CA ASP A 65 -4.97 15.68 -9.94
C ASP A 65 -5.83 14.53 -10.48
N LEU A 66 -6.86 14.18 -9.72
CA LEU A 66 -7.84 13.15 -10.07
C LEU A 66 -9.21 13.81 -10.20
N SER A 67 -9.94 13.50 -11.26
CA SER A 67 -11.36 13.86 -11.40
C SER A 67 -12.26 12.64 -11.22
N ILE A 68 -13.38 12.83 -10.54
CA ILE A 68 -14.45 11.84 -10.48
C ILE A 68 -15.19 11.83 -11.82
N LEU A 69 -15.17 10.70 -12.51
CA LEU A 69 -15.96 10.47 -13.73
C LEU A 69 -17.39 10.05 -13.39
N SER A 70 -17.53 9.15 -12.41
CA SER A 70 -18.83 8.70 -11.89
C SER A 70 -18.68 8.08 -10.51
N SER A 71 -19.75 8.16 -9.72
CA SER A 71 -19.87 7.55 -8.41
C SER A 71 -21.29 6.99 -8.28
N PHE A 72 -21.43 5.68 -8.07
CA PHE A 72 -22.75 5.06 -7.96
C PHE A 72 -22.75 3.83 -7.06
N THR A 73 -23.84 3.65 -6.32
CA THR A 73 -24.04 2.51 -5.43
C THR A 73 -24.84 1.41 -6.13
N SER A 74 -24.27 0.21 -6.17
CA SER A 74 -24.92 -0.98 -6.72
C SER A 74 -26.08 -1.43 -5.83
N ARG A 75 -27.30 -1.45 -6.37
CA ARG A 75 -28.52 -1.82 -5.62
C ARG A 75 -28.51 -3.24 -5.04
N HIS A 76 -27.80 -4.17 -5.68
CA HIS A 76 -27.86 -5.59 -5.32
C HIS A 76 -26.88 -5.98 -4.21
N ASN A 77 -25.92 -5.12 -3.86
CA ASN A 77 -24.91 -5.43 -2.84
C ASN A 77 -24.47 -4.22 -1.99
N GLY A 78 -24.95 -3.01 -2.28
CA GLY A 78 -24.61 -1.80 -1.53
C GLY A 78 -23.21 -1.24 -1.81
N VAL A 79 -22.41 -1.86 -2.68
CA VAL A 79 -21.06 -1.40 -3.00
C VAL A 79 -21.12 -0.12 -3.82
N THR A 80 -20.40 0.91 -3.40
CA THR A 80 -20.22 2.15 -4.16
C THR A 80 -18.99 2.04 -5.04
N HIS A 81 -19.18 2.23 -6.35
CA HIS A 81 -18.12 2.27 -7.35
C HIS A 81 -17.77 3.71 -7.66
N VAL A 82 -16.52 4.09 -7.44
CA VAL A 82 -16.00 5.42 -7.78
C VAL A 82 -15.01 5.25 -8.93
N ASN A 83 -15.34 5.84 -10.08
CA ASN A 83 -14.49 5.85 -11.27
C ASN A 83 -13.79 7.20 -11.37
N LEU A 84 -12.46 7.18 -11.48
CA LEU A 84 -11.61 8.35 -11.52
C LEU A 84 -10.80 8.38 -12.81
N ALA A 85 -10.44 9.58 -13.25
CA ALA A 85 -9.43 9.79 -14.28
C ALA A 85 -8.30 10.66 -13.74
N GLN A 86 -7.07 10.34 -14.15
CA GLN A 86 -5.93 11.23 -13.99
C GLN A 86 -6.10 12.47 -14.86
N ARG A 87 -5.68 13.60 -14.33
CA ARG A 87 -5.50 14.84 -15.08
C ARG A 87 -4.07 15.33 -14.99
N HIS A 88 -3.63 15.99 -16.06
CA HIS A 88 -2.38 16.71 -16.10
C HIS A 88 -2.64 18.09 -16.69
N GLN A 89 -2.32 19.14 -15.93
CA GLN A 89 -2.60 20.53 -16.33
C GLN A 89 -4.07 20.74 -16.72
N ASN A 90 -5.00 20.23 -15.90
CA ASN A 90 -6.46 20.34 -16.11
C ASN A 90 -6.98 19.59 -17.36
N LEU A 91 -6.16 18.78 -18.04
CA LEU A 91 -6.55 17.91 -19.15
C LEU A 91 -6.62 16.45 -18.69
N GLU A 92 -7.68 15.74 -19.06
CA GLU A 92 -7.78 14.29 -18.80
C GLU A 92 -6.74 13.52 -19.59
N VAL A 93 -6.03 12.61 -18.93
CA VAL A 93 -5.09 11.70 -19.58
C VAL A 93 -5.86 10.49 -20.10
N PHE A 94 -5.94 10.35 -21.42
CA PHE A 94 -6.69 9.27 -22.06
C PHE A 94 -6.22 7.89 -21.59
N GLY A 95 -7.16 7.07 -21.11
CA GLY A 95 -6.89 5.71 -20.63
C GLY A 95 -6.29 5.62 -19.23
N ALA A 96 -5.97 6.73 -18.58
CA ALA A 96 -5.45 6.76 -17.21
C ALA A 96 -6.61 6.80 -16.20
N THR A 97 -7.38 5.72 -16.14
CA THR A 97 -8.54 5.59 -15.26
C THR A 97 -8.30 4.62 -14.10
N ALA A 98 -9.02 4.83 -13.01
CA ALA A 98 -9.02 3.94 -11.85
C ALA A 98 -10.46 3.74 -11.35
N THR A 99 -10.76 2.53 -10.87
CA THR A 99 -12.02 2.23 -10.18
C THR A 99 -11.73 1.79 -8.76
N VAL A 100 -12.34 2.46 -7.78
CA VAL A 100 -12.29 2.06 -6.37
C VAL A 100 -13.68 1.60 -5.94
N ASN A 101 -13.74 0.47 -5.24
CA ASN A 101 -14.98 -0.12 -4.72
C ASN A 101 -15.01 0.04 -3.20
N ILE A 102 -16.08 0.64 -2.67
CA ILE A 102 -16.27 0.90 -1.25
C ILE A 102 -17.51 0.14 -0.78
N ALA A 103 -17.38 -0.67 0.27
CA ALA A 103 -18.43 -1.53 0.82
C ALA A 103 -18.72 -1.21 2.29
#